data_AF-A0A1W9X4W2-F1
#
_entry.id   AF-A0A1W9X4W2-F1
#
_cell.length_a   1.000
_cell.length_b   1.000
_cell.length_c   1.000
_cell.angle_alpha   90.00
_cell.angle_beta   90.00
_cell.angle_gamma   90.00
#
_symmetry.space_group_name_H-M   'P 1'
#
loop_
_entity.id
_entity.type
_entity.pdbx_description
1 polymer ?
#
loop_
_entity_poly.entity_id
_entity_poly.type
_entity_poly.pdbx_seq_one_letter_code
_entity_poly.pdbx_strand_id
1 'polypeptide(L)' 'LAAMGKFSYAEEVLGWTQDKQYEDGAYWMGITFPDRVIYTGEKTAWTGAAVLLAADMLYGLTPASRFFCHRR' A
#
# COMPACT_ATOMS: atom_id res chain seq x y z
N LEU A 1 -6.32 -7.17 -5.18
CA LEU A 1 -7.79 -6.96 -5.02
C LEU A 1 -8.37 -6.17 -6.19
N ALA A 2 -7.86 -4.97 -6.51
CA ALA A 2 -8.33 -4.17 -7.65
C ALA A 2 -8.29 -4.93 -9.00
N ALA A 3 -7.19 -5.60 -9.34
CA ALA A 3 -7.10 -6.43 -10.57
C ALA A 3 -8.15 -7.57 -10.66
N MET A 4 -8.71 -7.99 -9.51
CA MET A 4 -9.79 -8.98 -9.43
C MET A 4 -11.19 -8.34 -9.48
N GLY A 5 -11.30 -7.03 -9.65
CA GLY A 5 -12.55 -6.26 -9.60
C GLY A 5 -13.04 -5.94 -8.18
N LYS A 6 -12.27 -6.26 -7.13
CA LYS A 6 -12.64 -6.01 -5.73
C LYS A 6 -12.15 -4.64 -5.27
N PHE A 7 -12.71 -3.57 -5.84
CA PHE A 7 -12.26 -2.19 -5.59
C PHE A 7 -12.50 -1.73 -4.15
N SER A 8 -13.71 -1.89 -3.61
CA SER A 8 -14.01 -1.44 -2.24
C SER A 8 -13.12 -2.09 -1.18
N TYR A 9 -12.87 -3.40 -1.29
CA TYR A 9 -11.93 -4.09 -0.40
C TYR A 9 -10.49 -3.62 -0.57
N ALA A 10 -10.09 -3.27 -1.81
CA ALA A 10 -8.76 -2.75 -2.06
C ALA A 10 -8.59 -1.35 -1.43
N GLU A 11 -9.60 -0.49 -1.52
CA GLU A 11 -9.63 0.82 -0.87
C GLU A 11 -9.58 0.71 0.65
N GLU A 12 -10.33 -0.23 1.24
CA GLU A 12 -10.30 -0.49 2.69
C GLU A 12 -8.90 -0.87 3.18
N VAL A 13 -8.25 -1.84 2.52
CA VAL A 13 -6.90 -2.28 2.87
C VAL A 13 -5.88 -1.17 2.67
N LEU A 14 -6.00 -0.37 1.60
CA LEU A 14 -5.13 0.80 1.40
C LEU A 14 -5.35 1.83 2.53
N GLY A 15 -6.59 2.06 2.95
CA GLY A 15 -6.94 2.95 4.04
C GLY A 15 -6.25 2.58 5.36
N TRP A 16 -6.11 1.28 5.67
CA TRP A 16 -5.41 0.83 6.88
C TRP A 16 -3.91 1.18 6.93
N THR A 17 -3.32 1.56 5.79
CA THR A 17 -1.90 1.93 5.71
C THR A 17 -1.64 3.41 5.94
N GLN A 18 -2.67 4.27 5.84
CA GLN A 18 -2.49 5.73 5.82
C GLN A 18 -1.81 6.29 7.08
N ASP A 19 -2.10 5.71 8.25
CA ASP A 19 -1.54 6.10 9.55
C ASP A 19 -0.28 5.31 9.94
N LYS A 20 0.19 4.40 9.07
CA LYS A 20 1.35 3.52 9.32
C LYS A 20 2.63 4.14 8.76
N GLN A 21 2.90 5.37 9.18
CA GLN A 21 4.05 6.15 8.72
C GLN A 21 4.83 6.72 9.90
N TYR A 22 6.14 6.89 9.70
CA TYR A 22 6.99 7.69 10.57
C TYR A 22 6.70 9.18 10.37
N GLU A 23 7.21 10.04 11.26
CA GLU A 23 7.01 11.50 11.19
C GLU A 23 7.51 12.14 9.90
N ASP A 24 8.49 11.52 9.23
CA ASP A 24 9.02 11.95 7.93
C ASP A 24 8.25 11.39 6.73
N GLY A 25 7.14 10.67 6.96
CA GLY A 25 6.28 10.12 5.90
C GLY A 25 6.73 8.78 5.33
N ALA A 26 7.85 8.20 5.80
CA ALA A 26 8.22 6.84 5.42
C ALA A 26 7.24 5.83 6.03
N TYR A 27 6.82 4.83 5.26
CA TYR A 27 5.90 3.80 5.74
C TYR A 27 6.59 2.77 6.63
N TRP A 28 5.87 2.28 7.64
CA TRP A 28 6.32 1.18 8.49
C TRP A 28 6.43 -0.10 7.68
N MET A 29 7.49 -0.86 7.92
CA MET A 29 7.72 -2.16 7.27
C MET A 29 6.72 -3.23 7.73
N GLY A 30 6.18 -3.08 8.94
CA GLY A 30 5.20 -4.00 9.51
C GLY A 30 4.99 -3.75 11.01
N ILE A 31 4.10 -4.53 11.59
CA ILE A 31 3.82 -4.56 13.03
C ILE A 31 3.88 -6.01 13.51
N THR A 32 4.61 -6.26 14.60
CA THR A 32 4.64 -7.55 15.28
C THR A 32 3.45 -7.67 16.21
N PHE A 33 2.71 -8.77 16.13
CA PHE A 33 1.62 -9.12 17.03
C PHE A 33 2.05 -10.25 17.98
N PRO A 34 1.55 -10.27 19.24
CA PRO A 34 0.45 -9.44 19.77
C PRO A 34 0.88 -8.06 20.29
N ASP A 35 2.18 -7.81 20.46
CA ASP A 35 2.70 -6.66 21.22
C ASP A 35 2.57 -5.31 20.51
N ARG A 36 2.13 -5.30 19.25
CA ARG A 36 1.93 -4.10 18.40
C ARG A 36 3.18 -3.24 18.24
N VAL A 37 4.35 -3.89 18.17
CA VAL A 37 5.63 -3.23 17.98
C VAL A 37 5.89 -3.02 16.49
N ILE A 38 6.33 -1.83 16.09
CA ILE A 38 6.76 -1.56 14.71
C ILE A 38 7.97 -2.44 14.38
N TYR A 39 7.86 -3.25 13.34
CA TYR A 39 8.90 -4.18 12.93
C TYR A 39 9.99 -3.43 12.14
N THR A 40 11.16 -3.34 12.76
CA THR A 40 12.38 -2.58 12.39
C THR A 40 12.20 -1.07 12.15
N GLY A 41 13.18 -0.28 12.59
CA GLY A 41 13.28 1.16 12.33
C GLY A 41 13.78 1.50 10.92
N GLU A 42 14.05 0.50 10.09
CA GLU A 42 14.47 0.67 8.70
C GLU A 42 13.34 1.27 7.85
N LYS A 43 13.69 2.25 7.02
CA LYS A 43 12.76 3.01 6.16
C LYS A 43 13.03 2.70 4.71
N THR A 44 12.57 1.54 4.24
CA THR A 44 12.87 1.12 2.87
C THR A 44 12.00 1.82 1.84
N ALA A 45 12.56 2.11 0.67
CA ALA A 45 11.82 2.74 -0.41
C ALA A 45 10.73 1.81 -1.00
N TRP A 46 10.90 0.48 -0.92
CA TRP A 46 9.97 -0.45 -1.55
C TRP A 46 8.61 -0.50 -0.84
N THR A 47 8.55 -0.26 0.46
CA THR A 47 7.28 -0.20 1.20
C THR A 47 6.46 1.01 0.77
N GLY A 48 7.08 2.19 0.68
CA GLY A 48 6.43 3.38 0.12
C GLY A 48 6.01 3.19 -1.34
N ALA A 49 6.87 2.57 -2.15
CA ALA A 49 6.55 2.27 -3.55
C ALA A 49 5.35 1.32 -3.68
N ALA A 50 5.21 0.32 -2.80
CA ALA A 50 4.06 -0.58 -2.80
C ALA A 50 2.75 0.17 -2.53
N VAL A 51 2.74 1.11 -1.59
CA VAL A 51 1.57 1.96 -1.30
C VAL A 51 1.23 2.86 -2.49
N LEU A 52 2.24 3.49 -3.11
CA LEU A 52 2.05 4.32 -4.31
C LEU A 52 1.46 3.51 -5.47
N LEU A 53 1.97 2.30 -5.73
CA LEU A 53 1.44 1.42 -6.78
C LEU A 53 0.00 1.00 -6.51
N ALA A 54 -0.34 0.73 -5.24
CA ALA A 54 -1.71 0.40 -4.85
C ALA A 54 -2.67 1.58 -5.09
N ALA A 55 -2.25 2.80 -4.72
CA ALA A 55 -3.03 4.02 -4.98
C ALA A 55 -3.17 4.32 -6.48
N ASP A 56 -2.08 4.20 -7.25
CA ASP A 56 -2.11 4.39 -8.71
C ASP A 56 -3.09 3.44 -9.40
N MET A 57 -3.05 2.15 -9.03
CA MET A 57 -3.96 1.14 -9.58
C MET A 57 -5.43 1.35 -9.16
N LEU A 58 -5.67 1.89 -7.96
CA LEU A 58 -7.02 2.16 -7.46
C LEU A 58 -7.66 3.39 -8.10
N TYR A 59 -6.89 4.47 -8.24
CA TYR A 59 -7.42 5.78 -8.65
C TYR A 59 -7.05 6.16 -10.09
N GLY A 60 -6.30 5.32 -10.80
CA GLY A 60 -5.95 5.58 -12.20
C GLY A 60 -5.07 6.82 -12.38
N LEU A 61 -4.13 7.04 -11.45
CA LEU A 61 -3.36 8.29 -11.37
C LEU A 61 -2.38 8.46 -12.55
N THR A 62 -1.93 7.35 -13.13
CA THR A 62 -1.01 7.32 -14.27
C THR A 62 -1.50 6.37 -15.37
N PRO A 63 -0.96 6.50 -16.60
CA PRO A 63 -1.18 5.52 -17.68
C PRO A 63 -0.74 4.10 -17.32
N ALA A 64 0.16 3.95 -16.35
CA ALA A 64 0.66 2.65 -15.89
C ALA A 64 -0.24 1.98 -14.83
N SER A 65 -1.32 2.63 -14.38
CA SER A 65 -2.24 2.11 -13.37
C SER A 65 -2.81 0.71 -13.65
N ARG A 66 -2.84 0.29 -14.93
CA ARG A 66 -3.31 -1.05 -15.33
C ARG A 66 -2.20 -2.08 -15.50
N PHE A 67 -0.95 -1.77 -15.14
CA PHE A 67 0.21 -2.64 -15.37
C PHE A 67 0.04 -4.06 -14.78
N PHE A 68 -0.56 -4.16 -13.59
CA PHE A 68 -0.85 -5.45 -12.93
C PHE A 68 -2.25 -6.01 -13.25
N CYS A 69 -3.00 -5.38 -14.16
CA CYS A 69 -4.29 -5.89 -14.59
C CYS A 69 -4.10 -6.82 -15.80
N HIS A 70 -4.25 -8.12 -15.59
CA HIS A 70 -4.08 -9.14 -16.64
C HIS A 70 -5.34 -9.39 -17.48
N ARG A 71 -6.46 -8.76 -17.13
CA ARG A 71 -7.72 -8.89 -17.88
C ARG A 71 -7.62 -7.97 -19.11
N ARG A 72 -7.65 -8.57 -20.30
CA ARG A 72 -7.71 -7.85 -21.58
C ARG A 72 -9.08 -7.24 -21.80
#